data_AF-A0A2V5UXE7-F1
#
_entry.id   AF-A0A2V5UXE7-F1
#
_cell.length_a   1.000
_cell.length_b   1.000
_cell.length_c   1.000
_cell.angle_alpha   90.00
_cell.angle_beta   90.00
_cell.angle_gamma   90.00
#
_symmetry.space_group_name_H-M   'P 1'
#
loop_
_entity.id
_entity.type
_entity.pdbx_description
1 polymer ?
#
loop_
_entity_poly.entity_id
_entity_poly.type
_entity_poly.pdbx_seq_one_letter_code
_entity_poly.pdbx_strand_id
1 'polypeptide(L)'
;MNQEAGANSFSEHHQRHVRTTFQYIDKLLSEAEHTMADAGSLSPFRRHSDDTTPIQRKVTHDYILRIREAMRRVMEELNIPPPEPHSGAVWAAAINLMYCSISLNELTPKRMRAYGPLSPEAADRLDGIRAELDGLVAKLRT
;
A
#
# COMPACT_ATOMS: atom_id res chain seq x y z
N MET A 1 45.48 -31.09 -14.27
CA MET A 1 44.57 -30.67 -15.35
C MET A 1 43.16 -31.09 -14.93
N ASN A 2 42.18 -30.20 -15.10
CA ASN A 2 40.75 -30.31 -14.75
C ASN A 2 40.31 -29.57 -13.47
N GLN A 3 40.52 -28.24 -13.48
CA GLN A 3 39.55 -27.30 -12.93
C GLN A 3 38.64 -26.88 -14.07
N GLU A 4 37.50 -27.55 -14.27
CA GLU A 4 36.50 -27.14 -15.27
C GLU A 4 35.15 -27.83 -14.98
N ALA A 5 34.55 -27.50 -13.85
CA ALA A 5 33.11 -27.69 -13.57
C ALA A 5 32.75 -26.99 -12.25
N GLY A 6 32.26 -25.74 -12.30
CA GLY A 6 31.74 -25.08 -11.09
C GLY A 6 31.63 -23.56 -11.09
N ALA A 7 31.88 -22.85 -12.19
CA ALA A 7 31.92 -21.38 -12.20
C ALA A 7 30.56 -20.68 -12.38
N ASN A 8 29.44 -21.41 -12.49
CA ASN A 8 28.14 -20.83 -12.87
C ASN A 8 26.97 -21.14 -11.92
N SER A 9 27.19 -21.71 -10.73
CA SER A 9 26.08 -21.95 -9.79
C SER A 9 25.87 -20.72 -8.89
N PHE A 10 24.74 -20.03 -9.08
CA PHE A 10 24.25 -19.05 -8.11
C PHE A 10 24.08 -19.74 -6.74
N SER A 11 24.81 -19.31 -5.72
CA SER A 11 24.67 -19.86 -4.37
C SER A 11 23.31 -19.47 -3.76
N GLU A 12 22.83 -20.22 -2.77
CA GLU A 12 21.60 -19.88 -2.05
C GLU A 12 21.68 -18.46 -1.43
N HIS A 13 22.86 -18.06 -0.96
CA HIS A 13 23.10 -16.71 -0.46
C HIS A 13 22.93 -15.65 -1.55
N HIS A 14 23.43 -15.91 -2.76
CA HIS A 14 23.25 -15.00 -3.90
C HIS A 14 21.78 -14.92 -4.32
N GLN A 15 21.07 -16.06 -4.40
CA GLN A 15 19.63 -16.09 -4.72
C GLN A 15 18.80 -15.35 -3.68
N ARG A 16 19.10 -15.55 -2.39
CA ARG A 16 18.44 -14.84 -1.29
C ARG A 16 18.69 -13.34 -1.37
N HIS A 17 19.92 -12.93 -1.66
CA HIS A 17 20.26 -11.52 -1.80
C HIS A 17 19.52 -10.87 -2.98
N VAL A 18 19.49 -11.51 -4.15
CA VAL A 18 18.72 -11.05 -5.31
C VAL A 18 17.24 -10.90 -4.96
N ARG A 19 16.65 -11.92 -4.32
CA ARG A 19 15.23 -11.89 -3.91
C ARG A 19 14.93 -10.72 -2.98
N THR A 20 15.72 -10.54 -1.92
CA THR A 20 15.51 -9.44 -0.96
C THR A 20 15.67 -8.07 -1.62
N THR A 21 16.66 -7.91 -2.50
CA THR A 21 16.88 -6.68 -3.24
C THR A 21 15.73 -6.40 -4.21
N PHE A 22 15.24 -7.41 -4.91
CA PHE A 22 14.10 -7.27 -5.82
C PHE A 22 12.81 -6.92 -5.07
N GLN A 23 12.57 -7.52 -3.90
CA GLN A 23 11.46 -7.11 -3.04
C GLN A 23 11.56 -5.65 -2.61
N TYR A 24 12.76 -5.17 -2.28
CA TYR A 24 12.97 -3.78 -1.90
C TYR A 24 12.76 -2.83 -3.09
N ILE A 25 13.24 -3.18 -4.28
CA ILE A 25 13.00 -2.41 -5.51
C ILE A 25 11.49 -2.33 -5.80
N ASP A 26 10.78 -3.47 -5.78
CA ASP A 26 9.34 -3.48 -6.05
C ASP A 26 8.54 -2.65 -5.04
N LYS A 27 8.97 -2.65 -3.76
CA LYS A 27 8.41 -1.77 -2.73
C LYS A 27 8.58 -0.29 -3.11
N LEU A 28 9.79 0.14 -3.49
CA LEU A 28 10.07 1.52 -3.89
C LEU A 28 9.28 1.94 -5.13
N LEU A 29 9.15 1.05 -6.13
CA LEU A 29 8.35 1.30 -7.33
C LEU A 29 6.86 1.47 -6.98
N SER A 30 6.34 0.62 -6.10
CA SER A 30 4.96 0.71 -5.59
C SER A 30 4.72 2.00 -4.83
N GLU A 31 5.66 2.43 -3.98
CA GLU A 31 5.57 3.69 -3.23
C GLU A 31 5.60 4.91 -4.15
N ALA A 32 6.41 4.89 -5.21
CA ALA A 32 6.46 5.96 -6.21
C ALA A 32 5.11 6.09 -6.96
N GLU A 33 4.56 4.96 -7.43
CA GLU A 33 3.25 4.92 -8.08
C GLU A 33 2.13 5.39 -7.15
N HIS A 34 2.13 4.90 -5.91
CA HIS A 34 1.15 5.30 -4.90
C HIS A 34 1.24 6.79 -4.56
N THR A 35 2.46 7.34 -4.44
CA THR A 35 2.68 8.77 -4.18
C THR A 35 2.07 9.65 -5.27
N MET A 36 2.25 9.27 -6.54
CA MET A 36 1.66 10.02 -7.67
C MET A 36 0.14 9.86 -7.73
N ALA A 37 -0.41 8.70 -7.36
CA ALA A 37 -1.85 8.49 -7.30
C ALA A 37 -2.50 9.28 -6.15
N ASP A 38 -1.87 9.26 -4.97
CA ASP A 38 -2.34 9.96 -3.77
C ASP A 38 -2.33 11.48 -3.95
N ALA A 39 -1.33 12.02 -4.64
CA ALA A 39 -1.25 13.45 -4.94
C ALA A 39 -2.47 13.95 -5.73
N GLY A 40 -2.95 13.14 -6.69
CA GLY A 40 -4.15 13.41 -7.48
C GLY A 40 -5.48 13.13 -6.77
N SER A 41 -5.45 12.60 -5.54
CA SER A 41 -6.66 12.28 -4.79
C SER A 41 -7.35 13.53 -4.23
N LEU A 42 -8.66 13.40 -3.99
CA LEU A 42 -9.48 14.39 -3.27
C LEU A 42 -9.34 14.27 -1.74
N SER A 43 -8.35 13.51 -1.25
CA SER A 43 -8.14 13.36 0.18
C SER A 43 -7.82 14.70 0.83
N PRO A 44 -8.47 15.08 1.94
CA PRO A 44 -8.13 16.29 2.68
C PRO A 44 -6.78 16.17 3.41
N PHE A 45 -6.19 14.97 3.49
CA PHE A 45 -4.93 14.68 4.20
C PHE A 45 -3.75 14.36 3.26
N ARG A 46 -3.87 14.73 1.97
CA ARG A 46 -2.83 14.52 0.96
C ARG A 46 -1.52 15.22 1.36
N ARG A 47 -0.42 14.46 1.29
CA ARG A 47 0.92 14.91 1.71
C ARG A 47 1.66 15.70 0.64
N HIS A 48 1.34 15.44 -0.63
CA HIS A 48 2.02 16.02 -1.78
C HIS A 48 1.04 16.84 -2.62
N SER A 49 1.54 17.89 -3.26
CA SER A 49 0.81 18.63 -4.28
C SER A 49 0.66 17.80 -5.54
N ASP A 50 -0.42 18.02 -6.29
CA ASP A 50 -0.59 17.37 -7.59
C ASP A 50 0.15 18.14 -8.68
N ASP A 51 1.47 17.98 -8.74
CA ASP A 51 2.35 18.66 -9.71
C ASP A 51 2.68 17.79 -10.93
N THR A 52 2.09 16.59 -11.02
CA THR A 52 2.40 15.64 -12.09
C THR A 52 1.40 15.73 -13.23
N THR A 53 1.91 15.78 -14.46
CA THR A 53 1.09 15.72 -15.67
C THR A 53 0.57 14.30 -15.92
N PRO A 54 -0.55 14.11 -16.62
CA PRO A 54 -1.03 12.79 -17.03
C PRO A 54 0.01 11.99 -17.82
N ILE A 55 0.84 12.67 -18.63
CA ILE A 55 1.92 12.06 -19.40
C ILE A 55 2.99 11.51 -18.46
N GLN A 56 3.44 12.29 -17.47
CA GLN A 56 4.42 11.83 -16.49
C GLN A 56 3.91 10.60 -15.72
N ARG A 57 2.65 10.60 -15.26
CA ARG A 57 2.05 9.44 -14.59
C ARG A 57 2.07 8.18 -15.47
N LYS A 58 1.67 8.32 -16.74
CA LYS A 58 1.68 7.20 -17.69
C LYS A 58 3.09 6.68 -17.92
N VAL A 59 4.04 7.58 -18.18
CA VAL A 59 5.45 7.19 -18.40
C VAL A 59 6.00 6.46 -17.18
N THR A 60 5.78 6.97 -15.97
CA THR A 60 6.22 6.30 -14.73
C THR A 60 5.62 4.90 -14.61
N HIS A 61 4.30 4.75 -14.80
CA HIS A 61 3.64 3.45 -14.76
C HIS A 61 4.21 2.46 -15.79
N ASP A 62 4.35 2.89 -17.06
CA ASP A 62 4.87 2.05 -18.14
C ASP A 62 6.29 1.55 -17.85
N TYR A 63 7.16 2.42 -17.30
CA TYR A 63 8.52 2.01 -16.92
C TYR A 63 8.55 1.12 -15.68
N ILE A 64 7.67 1.32 -14.69
CA ILE A 64 7.52 0.41 -13.54
C ILE A 64 7.16 -1.00 -14.02
N LEU A 65 6.21 -1.13 -14.96
CA LEU A 65 5.85 -2.42 -15.55
C LEU A 65 7.02 -3.10 -16.26
N ARG A 66 7.81 -2.33 -17.03
CA ARG A 66 9.01 -2.85 -17.71
C ARG A 66 10.07 -3.33 -16.72
N ILE A 67 10.27 -2.62 -15.62
CA ILE A 67 11.22 -3.02 -14.58
C ILE A 67 10.76 -4.31 -13.90
N ARG A 68 9.49 -4.42 -13.51
CA ARG A 68 8.90 -5.64 -12.92
C ARG A 68 9.03 -6.84 -13.85
N GLU A 69 8.80 -6.65 -15.14
CA GLU A 69 8.97 -7.68 -16.15
C GLU A 69 10.44 -8.12 -16.30
N ALA A 70 11.39 -7.18 -16.27
CA ALA A 70 12.82 -7.51 -16.27
C ALA A 70 13.22 -8.28 -15.00
N MET A 71 12.72 -7.88 -13.83
CA MET A 71 12.96 -8.61 -12.57
C MET A 71 12.42 -10.03 -12.64
N ARG A 72 11.20 -10.22 -13.16
CA ARG A 72 10.59 -11.55 -13.34
C ARG A 72 11.46 -12.45 -14.22
N ARG A 73 11.92 -11.95 -15.36
CA ARG A 73 12.81 -12.70 -16.28
C ARG A 73 14.11 -13.13 -15.60
N VAL A 74 14.75 -12.21 -14.87
CA VAL A 74 15.98 -12.52 -14.13
C VAL A 74 15.73 -13.58 -13.04
N MET A 75 14.60 -13.51 -12.33
CA MET A 75 14.24 -14.52 -11.34
C MET A 75 14.03 -15.90 -11.98
N GLU A 76 13.40 -15.96 -13.15
CA GLU A 76 13.20 -17.19 -13.93
C GLU A 76 14.53 -17.79 -14.41
N GLU A 77 15.40 -16.97 -15.00
CA GLU A 77 16.75 -17.39 -15.45
C GLU A 77 17.60 -17.95 -14.30
N LEU A 78 17.46 -17.38 -13.10
CA LEU A 78 18.21 -17.79 -11.91
C LEU A 78 17.51 -18.87 -11.07
N ASN A 79 16.35 -19.38 -11.52
CA ASN A 79 15.51 -20.34 -10.78
C ASN A 79 15.18 -19.87 -9.35
N ILE A 80 14.96 -18.57 -9.16
CA ILE A 80 14.58 -17.97 -7.87
C ILE A 80 13.05 -17.94 -7.80
N PRO A 81 12.40 -18.71 -6.92
CA PRO A 81 10.96 -18.70 -6.81
C PRO A 81 10.46 -17.34 -6.29
N PRO A 82 9.34 -16.82 -6.83
CA PRO A 82 8.72 -15.63 -6.29
C PRO A 82 8.23 -15.88 -4.86
N PRO A 83 8.21 -14.84 -4.00
CA PRO A 83 7.61 -14.96 -2.67
C PRO A 83 6.11 -15.23 -2.78
N GLU A 84 5.57 -16.06 -1.90
CA GLU A 84 4.12 -16.25 -1.81
C GLU A 84 3.44 -14.96 -1.32
N PRO A 85 2.28 -14.58 -1.88
CA PRO A 85 1.48 -13.49 -1.35
C PRO A 85 1.12 -13.75 0.12
N HIS A 86 1.38 -12.78 0.99
CA HIS A 86 1.11 -12.91 2.42
C HIS A 86 -0.39 -13.06 2.72
N SER A 87 -1.25 -12.41 1.93
CA SER A 87 -2.71 -12.49 2.07
C SER A 87 -3.41 -12.09 0.77
N GLY A 88 -4.71 -12.38 0.67
CA GLY A 88 -5.54 -11.91 -0.42
C GLY A 88 -5.84 -10.41 -0.32
N ALA A 89 -5.86 -9.70 -1.45
CA ALA A 89 -6.12 -8.26 -1.49
C ALA A 89 -7.48 -7.87 -0.88
N VAL A 90 -8.52 -8.69 -1.12
CA VAL A 90 -9.87 -8.48 -0.54
C VAL A 90 -9.83 -8.55 0.98
N TRP A 91 -9.10 -9.52 1.54
CA TRP A 91 -8.96 -9.67 2.99
C TRP A 91 -8.18 -8.51 3.61
N ALA A 92 -7.07 -8.10 2.98
CA ALA A 92 -6.29 -6.94 3.42
C ALA A 92 -7.13 -5.65 3.39
N ALA A 93 -7.92 -5.43 2.34
CA ALA A 93 -8.84 -4.31 2.24
C ALA A 93 -9.93 -4.37 3.33
N ALA A 94 -10.52 -5.53 3.58
CA ALA A 94 -11.53 -5.73 4.63
C ALA A 94 -11.00 -5.39 6.03
N ILE A 95 -9.74 -5.72 6.32
CA ILE A 95 -9.08 -5.33 7.58
C ILE A 95 -8.95 -3.82 7.69
N ASN A 96 -8.50 -3.14 6.63
CA ASN A 96 -8.39 -1.68 6.64
C ASN A 96 -9.76 -1.00 6.86
N LEU A 97 -10.81 -1.49 6.21
CA LEU A 97 -12.19 -0.99 6.41
C LEU A 97 -12.71 -1.27 7.83
N MET A 98 -12.32 -2.40 8.42
CA MET A 98 -12.61 -2.70 9.83
C MET A 98 -11.92 -1.69 10.76
N TYR A 99 -10.64 -1.36 10.52
CA TYR A 99 -9.95 -0.33 11.30
C TYR A 99 -10.60 1.05 11.15
N CYS A 100 -11.06 1.43 9.94
CA CYS A 100 -11.85 2.65 9.77
C CYS A 100 -13.10 2.67 10.65
N SER A 101 -13.85 1.57 10.68
CA SER A 101 -15.06 1.44 11.51
C SER A 101 -14.74 1.58 13.01
N ILE A 102 -13.63 0.97 13.46
CA ILE A 102 -13.15 1.09 14.84
C ILE A 102 -12.79 2.54 15.17
N SER A 103 -12.05 3.22 14.28
CA SER A 103 -11.66 4.62 14.49
C SER A 103 -12.87 5.56 14.53
N LEU A 104 -13.90 5.33 13.71
CA LEU A 104 -15.14 6.11 13.76
C LEU A 104 -15.88 5.93 15.10
N ASN A 105 -15.79 4.76 15.73
CA ASN A 105 -16.38 4.53 17.05
C ASN A 105 -15.66 5.27 18.20
N GLU A 106 -14.42 5.70 17.98
CA GLU A 106 -13.70 6.56 18.92
C GLU A 106 -14.15 8.03 18.84
N LEU A 107 -14.81 8.44 17.75
CA LEU A 107 -15.40 9.78 17.56
C LEU A 107 -16.78 9.90 18.22
N THR A 108 -16.88 9.52 19.50
CA THR A 108 -18.11 9.73 20.29
C THR A 108 -17.89 10.77 21.38
N PRO A 109 -18.94 11.52 21.78
CA PRO A 109 -18.84 12.47 22.88
C PRO A 109 -18.31 11.83 24.18
N LYS A 110 -18.68 10.56 24.43
CA LYS A 110 -18.19 9.79 25.59
C LYS A 110 -16.68 9.57 25.54
N ARG A 111 -16.13 9.22 24.38
CA ARG A 111 -14.69 8.95 24.19
C ARG A 111 -13.87 10.23 24.13
N MET A 112 -14.45 11.32 23.64
CA MET A 112 -13.78 12.63 23.56
C MET A 112 -13.77 13.39 24.88
N ARG A 113 -14.43 12.90 25.94
CA ARG A 113 -14.49 13.55 27.26
C ARG A 113 -13.10 13.89 27.84
N ALA A 114 -12.08 13.09 27.52
CA ALA A 114 -10.70 13.33 27.96
C ALA A 114 -10.09 14.64 27.40
N TYR A 115 -10.62 15.15 26.29
CA TYR A 115 -10.21 16.41 25.67
C TYR A 115 -11.02 17.63 26.17
N GLY A 116 -11.94 17.41 27.12
CA GLY A 116 -12.83 18.42 27.67
C GLY A 116 -14.31 18.16 27.38
N PRO A 117 -15.23 18.90 28.03
CA PRO A 117 -16.65 18.78 27.77
C PRO A 117 -17.02 19.37 26.40
N LEU A 118 -17.82 18.64 25.64
CA LEU A 118 -18.46 19.15 24.43
C LEU A 118 -19.78 19.84 24.80
N SER A 119 -20.13 20.91 24.08
CA SER A 119 -21.49 21.45 24.15
C SER A 119 -22.48 20.42 23.59
N PRO A 120 -23.76 20.44 24.01
CA PRO A 120 -24.78 19.54 23.47
C PRO A 120 -24.86 19.60 21.94
N GLU A 121 -24.83 20.81 21.37
CA GLU A 121 -24.84 21.03 19.91
C GLU A 121 -23.62 20.42 19.20
N ALA A 122 -22.42 20.53 19.79
CA ALA A 122 -21.21 19.92 19.23
C ALA A 122 -21.23 18.39 19.33
N ALA A 123 -21.80 17.84 20.39
CA ALA A 123 -21.98 16.41 20.58
C ALA A 123 -22.93 15.83 19.53
N ASP A 124 -24.09 16.46 19.32
CA ASP A 124 -25.08 16.04 18.32
C ASP A 124 -24.52 16.12 16.90
N ARG A 125 -23.78 17.19 16.58
CA ARG A 125 -23.10 17.34 15.29
C ARG A 125 -22.06 16.26 15.05
N LEU A 126 -21.27 15.92 16.07
CA LEU A 126 -20.26 14.87 15.97
C LEU A 126 -20.90 13.50 15.73
N ASP A 127 -21.97 13.18 16.47
CA ASP A 127 -22.70 11.92 16.28
C ASP A 127 -23.33 11.83 14.88
N GLY A 128 -23.84 12.94 14.35
CA GLY A 128 -24.33 13.02 12.97
C GLY A 128 -23.25 12.72 11.92
N ILE A 129 -22.09 13.37 12.03
CA ILE A 129 -20.94 13.14 11.13
C ILE A 129 -20.47 11.69 11.22
N ARG A 130 -20.37 11.14 12.44
CA ARG A 130 -19.99 9.75 12.66
C ARG A 130 -20.97 8.79 11.97
N ALA A 131 -22.28 8.99 12.14
CA ALA A 131 -23.30 8.13 11.55
C ALA A 131 -23.27 8.16 10.02
N GLU A 132 -23.04 9.32 9.41
CA GLU A 132 -22.87 9.46 7.96
C GLU A 132 -21.66 8.67 7.46
N LEU A 133 -20.49 8.86 8.07
CA LEU A 133 -19.26 8.19 7.67
C LEU A 133 -19.33 6.68 7.88
N ASP A 134 -19.90 6.22 8.99
CA ASP A 134 -20.05 4.79 9.28
C ASP A 134 -21.00 4.11 8.28
N GLY A 135 -22.08 4.81 7.89
CA GLY A 135 -22.98 4.34 6.84
C GLY A 135 -22.32 4.21 5.47
N LEU A 136 -21.37 5.08 5.13
CA LEU A 136 -20.58 4.98 3.89
C LEU A 136 -19.57 3.83 3.96
N VAL A 137 -18.85 3.68 5.08
CA VAL A 137 -17.88 2.59 5.27
C VAL A 137 -18.57 1.22 5.27
N ALA A 138 -19.77 1.10 5.84
CA ALA A 138 -20.54 -0.14 5.85
C ALA A 138 -20.86 -0.65 4.44
N LYS A 139 -21.14 0.25 3.49
CA LYS A 139 -21.42 -0.10 2.07
C LYS A 139 -20.20 -0.61 1.31
N LEU A 140 -18.98 -0.35 1.79
CA LEU A 140 -17.76 -0.86 1.18
C LEU A 140 -17.42 -2.29 1.65
N ARG A 141 -18.10 -2.81 2.67
CA ARG A 141 -17.87 -4.13 3.26
C ARG A 141 -18.79 -5.21 2.71
N THR A 142 -19.86 -4.83 2.00
CA THR A 142 -20.81 -5.70 1.30
C THR A 142 -20.33 -6.02 -0.10
#